data_AF-A0A7G9YLX7-F1
#
_entry.id   AF-A0A7G9YLX7-F1
#
_cell.length_a   1.000
_cell.length_b   1.000
_cell.length_c   1.000
_cell.angle_alpha   90.00
_cell.angle_beta   90.00
_cell.angle_gamma   90.00
#
_symmetry.space_group_name_H-M   'P 1'
#
loop_
_entity.id
_entity.type
_entity.pdbx_description
1 polymer ?
#
loop_
_entity_poly.entity_id
_entity_poly.type
_entity_poly.pdbx_seq_one_letter_code
_entity_poly.pdbx_strand_id
1 'polypeptide(L)'
;MGKVGYNTLINNTMNSNYDCGSYMDSSSNNTLSTNTVNSNDRGIYLSDSDNNIITCNWMQNNTVQGVSLWESTGNDISYNNIIENGNYNMGTGGWEWNFYNDQCQPVEAKHNYWGAGMNNSTIDASIYDDEEGAGKVEFYPFETESVQCPLTPELPAFNTTDAVIALEIAVGSRPFAPRWDVSGDKRVTSLDALMILQAVAGSIEIG
;
A
#
# COMPACT_ATOMS: atom_id res chain seq x y z
N MET A 1 11.95 19.24 -6.33
CA MET A 1 12.16 18.81 -4.93
C MET A 1 13.17 17.67 -4.92
N GLY A 2 13.71 17.25 -3.77
CA GLY A 2 14.80 16.27 -3.71
C GLY A 2 14.35 14.86 -4.09
N LYS A 3 15.16 14.17 -4.89
CA LYS A 3 14.98 12.75 -5.20
C LYS A 3 15.11 11.92 -3.92
N VAL A 4 14.01 11.34 -3.43
CA VAL A 4 14.02 10.47 -2.25
C VAL A 4 13.57 9.07 -2.68
N GLY A 5 14.44 8.09 -2.52
CA GLY A 5 14.14 6.69 -2.80
C GLY A 5 14.34 5.81 -1.59
N TYR A 6 13.87 4.56 -1.66
CA TYR A 6 13.94 3.56 -0.59
C TYR A 6 13.11 3.88 0.65
N ASN A 7 11.94 4.48 0.48
CA ASN A 7 10.96 4.65 1.55
C ASN A 7 9.93 3.52 1.52
N THR A 8 9.44 3.19 2.71
CA THR A 8 8.42 2.16 2.90
C THR A 8 7.23 2.81 3.60
N LEU A 9 6.13 3.00 2.86
CA LEU A 9 4.88 3.53 3.37
C LEU A 9 3.92 2.35 3.55
N ILE A 10 3.80 1.89 4.79
CA ILE A 10 2.95 0.74 5.15
C ILE A 10 1.85 1.19 6.09
N ASN A 11 0.62 0.76 5.83
CA ASN A 11 -0.51 0.91 6.75
C ASN A 11 -0.85 2.38 7.10
N ASN A 12 -0.76 3.28 6.11
CA ASN A 12 -1.16 4.67 6.27
C ASN A 12 -2.60 4.89 5.80
N THR A 13 -3.28 5.86 6.41
CA THR A 13 -4.59 6.35 5.98
C THR A 13 -4.42 7.75 5.39
N MET A 14 -4.66 7.88 4.09
CA MET A 14 -4.45 9.10 3.30
C MET A 14 -5.77 9.49 2.62
N ASN A 15 -6.75 9.90 3.42
CA ASN A 15 -8.13 10.11 2.96
C ASN A 15 -8.54 11.59 2.97
N SER A 16 -9.51 11.95 2.13
CA SER A 16 -10.20 13.25 2.14
C SER A 16 -9.29 14.47 1.97
N ASN A 17 -8.24 14.34 1.16
CA ASN A 17 -7.36 15.43 0.78
C ASN A 17 -7.86 16.10 -0.50
N TYR A 18 -7.79 17.43 -0.55
CA TYR A 18 -8.26 18.24 -1.68
C TYR A 18 -7.47 18.05 -2.98
N ASP A 19 -6.37 17.30 -2.97
CA ASP A 19 -5.53 17.08 -4.16
C ASP A 19 -5.17 15.59 -4.24
N CYS A 20 -3.99 15.18 -3.76
CA CYS A 20 -3.56 13.79 -3.82
C CYS A 20 -3.60 13.14 -2.43
N GLY A 21 -3.99 11.86 -2.36
CA GLY A 21 -3.81 11.04 -1.16
C GLY A 21 -2.33 10.74 -0.93
N SER A 22 -1.63 10.29 -1.98
CA SER A 22 -0.17 10.15 -2.00
C SER A 22 0.41 10.78 -3.27
N TYR A 23 1.38 11.68 -3.11
CA TYR A 23 2.07 12.36 -4.21
C TYR A 23 3.56 12.03 -4.15
N MET A 24 4.06 11.29 -5.15
CA MET A 24 5.46 10.95 -5.31
C MET A 24 6.03 11.72 -6.50
N ASP A 25 6.88 12.70 -6.21
CA ASP A 25 7.64 13.48 -7.20
C ASP A 25 9.12 13.11 -7.10
N SER A 26 9.71 12.73 -8.24
CA SER A 26 11.13 12.41 -8.35
C SER A 26 11.57 11.31 -7.37
N SER A 27 10.68 10.39 -7.00
CA SER A 27 10.85 9.47 -5.87
C SER A 27 10.79 8.01 -6.32
N SER A 28 11.97 7.43 -6.56
CA SER A 28 12.10 6.08 -7.13
C SER A 28 12.39 5.00 -6.08
N ASN A 29 12.08 3.74 -6.34
CA ASN A 29 12.41 2.60 -5.46
C ASN A 29 11.75 2.64 -4.08
N ASN A 30 10.48 3.03 -4.00
CA ASN A 30 9.70 3.00 -2.77
C ASN A 30 8.72 1.81 -2.77
N THR A 31 8.27 1.42 -1.59
CA THR A 31 7.21 0.43 -1.40
C THR A 31 6.03 1.07 -0.70
N LEU A 32 4.88 1.08 -1.36
CA LEU A 32 3.60 1.49 -0.80
C LEU A 32 2.76 0.24 -0.63
N SER A 33 2.50 -0.17 0.60
CA SER A 33 1.63 -1.30 0.84
C SER A 33 0.64 -1.16 1.98
N THR A 34 -0.49 -1.85 1.85
CA THR A 34 -1.56 -1.87 2.86
C THR A 34 -2.05 -0.47 3.26
N ASN A 35 -1.95 0.53 2.38
CA ASN A 35 -2.46 1.88 2.65
C ASN A 35 -3.93 2.00 2.25
N THR A 36 -4.68 2.85 2.94
CA THR A 36 -6.04 3.26 2.58
C THR A 36 -5.98 4.68 2.02
N VAL A 37 -6.43 4.86 0.78
CA VAL A 37 -6.27 6.11 0.01
C VAL A 37 -7.60 6.46 -0.67
N ASN A 38 -8.51 7.06 0.10
CA ASN A 38 -9.90 7.23 -0.30
C ASN A 38 -10.36 8.68 -0.32
N SER A 39 -11.32 8.99 -1.19
CA SER A 39 -12.01 10.29 -1.21
C SER A 39 -11.09 11.50 -1.41
N ASN A 40 -10.00 11.36 -2.15
CA ASN A 40 -9.14 12.48 -2.58
C ASN A 40 -9.49 12.91 -4.01
N ASP A 41 -8.85 13.94 -4.58
CA ASP A 41 -8.97 14.15 -6.02
C ASP A 41 -8.23 13.06 -6.79
N ARG A 42 -6.97 12.81 -6.44
CA ARG A 42 -6.19 11.67 -6.95
C ARG A 42 -5.80 10.75 -5.81
N GLY A 43 -5.89 9.43 -6.01
CA GLY A 43 -5.45 8.46 -5.01
C GLY A 43 -3.93 8.47 -4.86
N ILE A 44 -3.23 7.73 -5.73
CA ILE A 44 -1.77 7.71 -5.79
C ILE A 44 -1.31 8.34 -7.11
N TYR A 45 -0.49 9.38 -7.02
CA TYR A 45 0.09 10.08 -8.16
C TYR A 45 1.62 9.95 -8.16
N LEU A 46 2.18 9.52 -9.29
CA LEU A 46 3.62 9.37 -9.52
C LEU A 46 4.06 10.29 -10.66
N SER A 47 5.03 11.17 -10.37
CA SER A 47 5.74 12.00 -11.34
C SER A 47 7.23 11.75 -11.24
N ASP A 48 7.90 11.46 -12.36
CA ASP A 48 9.35 11.21 -12.41
C ASP A 48 9.83 10.15 -11.38
N SER A 49 8.97 9.16 -11.09
CA SER A 49 9.09 8.25 -9.95
C SER A 49 9.12 6.79 -10.39
N ASP A 50 10.32 6.34 -10.76
CA ASP A 50 10.52 4.99 -11.30
C ASP A 50 10.61 3.87 -10.24
N ASN A 51 10.37 2.63 -10.64
CA ASN A 51 10.72 1.41 -9.88
C ASN A 51 10.08 1.29 -8.49
N ASN A 52 8.87 1.80 -8.29
CA ASN A 52 8.12 1.64 -7.05
C ASN A 52 7.25 0.37 -7.08
N ILE A 53 7.00 -0.18 -5.90
CA ILE A 53 6.08 -1.30 -5.68
C ILE A 53 4.86 -0.75 -4.96
N ILE A 54 3.70 -0.79 -5.61
CA ILE A 54 2.41 -0.37 -5.07
C ILE A 54 1.55 -1.61 -4.98
N THR A 55 1.41 -2.15 -3.78
CA THR A 55 0.72 -3.42 -3.58
C THR A 55 -0.19 -3.41 -2.37
N CYS A 56 -1.30 -4.13 -2.41
CA CYS A 56 -2.18 -4.25 -1.26
C CYS A 56 -2.81 -2.95 -0.75
N ASN A 57 -2.90 -1.92 -1.58
CA ASN A 57 -3.55 -0.66 -1.20
C ASN A 57 -5.04 -0.70 -1.53
N TRP A 58 -5.83 0.04 -0.75
CA TRP A 58 -7.25 0.28 -0.98
C TRP A 58 -7.43 1.71 -1.48
N MET A 59 -7.81 1.86 -2.74
CA MET A 59 -7.98 3.15 -3.43
C MET A 59 -9.42 3.27 -3.93
N GLN A 60 -10.21 4.12 -3.26
CA GLN A 60 -11.64 4.23 -3.55
C GLN A 60 -12.18 5.66 -3.52
N ASN A 61 -13.14 5.96 -4.40
CA ASN A 61 -13.85 7.24 -4.45
C ASN A 61 -12.92 8.45 -4.62
N ASN A 62 -11.76 8.28 -5.26
CA ASN A 62 -10.93 9.42 -5.63
C ASN A 62 -11.52 10.07 -6.88
N THR A 63 -11.80 11.38 -6.85
CA THR A 63 -12.75 12.03 -7.77
C THR A 63 -12.22 12.26 -9.19
N VAL A 64 -10.90 12.30 -9.36
CA VAL A 64 -10.22 12.45 -10.65
C VAL A 64 -9.66 11.12 -11.10
N GLN A 65 -8.77 10.51 -10.30
CA GLN A 65 -8.05 9.29 -10.69
C GLN A 65 -7.74 8.40 -9.47
N GLY A 66 -7.77 7.08 -9.64
CA GLY A 66 -7.31 6.14 -8.60
C GLY A 66 -5.78 6.09 -8.51
N VAL A 67 -5.15 5.65 -9.59
CA VAL A 67 -3.68 5.67 -9.78
C VAL A 67 -3.35 6.49 -11.02
N SER A 68 -2.32 7.33 -10.95
CA SER A 68 -1.91 8.20 -12.05
C SER A 68 -0.39 8.23 -12.19
N LEU A 69 0.10 8.00 -13.42
CA LEU A 69 1.53 7.92 -13.75
C LEU A 69 1.90 8.97 -14.80
N TRP A 70 2.96 9.74 -14.49
CA TRP A 70 3.60 10.70 -15.37
C TRP A 70 5.11 10.46 -15.37
N GLU A 71 5.69 10.12 -16.52
CA GLU A 71 7.14 9.83 -16.67
C GLU A 71 7.70 8.95 -15.53
N SER A 72 6.97 7.89 -15.17
CA SER A 72 7.21 7.06 -13.98
C SER A 72 7.22 5.59 -14.37
N THR A 73 8.38 5.10 -14.77
CA THR A 73 8.58 3.83 -15.46
C THR A 73 9.02 2.70 -14.52
N GLY A 74 8.77 1.45 -14.91
CA GLY A 74 9.20 0.28 -14.14
C GLY A 74 8.48 0.10 -12.79
N ASN A 75 7.32 0.73 -12.60
CA ASN A 75 6.50 0.54 -11.41
C ASN A 75 5.70 -0.77 -11.49
N ASP A 76 5.59 -1.49 -10.38
CA ASP A 76 4.74 -2.67 -10.19
C ASP A 76 3.51 -2.26 -9.39
N ILE A 77 2.34 -2.29 -10.02
CA ILE A 77 1.06 -1.99 -9.38
C ILE A 77 0.24 -3.27 -9.33
N SER A 78 0.40 -4.08 -8.29
CA SER A 78 -0.27 -5.39 -8.22
C SER A 78 -0.93 -5.67 -6.89
N TYR A 79 -1.98 -6.50 -6.89
CA TYR A 79 -2.70 -6.89 -5.67
C TYR A 79 -3.34 -5.72 -4.92
N ASN A 80 -3.81 -4.67 -5.63
CA ASN A 80 -4.53 -3.55 -5.03
C ASN A 80 -6.03 -3.65 -5.27
N ASN A 81 -6.81 -2.96 -4.43
CA ASN A 81 -8.22 -2.69 -4.67
C ASN A 81 -8.33 -1.26 -5.25
N ILE A 82 -8.49 -1.15 -6.58
CA ILE A 82 -8.60 0.13 -7.31
C ILE A 82 -10.04 0.25 -7.80
N ILE A 83 -10.91 0.80 -6.96
CA ILE A 83 -12.35 0.69 -7.14
C ILE A 83 -13.03 2.05 -7.13
N GLU A 84 -14.00 2.27 -8.00
CA GLU A 84 -14.88 3.45 -7.93
C GLU A 84 -14.15 4.80 -7.92
N ASN A 85 -13.09 4.94 -8.72
CA ASN A 85 -12.39 6.23 -8.87
C ASN A 85 -12.77 6.91 -10.19
N GLY A 86 -12.56 8.22 -10.23
CA GLY A 86 -12.94 9.10 -11.32
C GLY A 86 -14.46 9.25 -11.44
N ASN A 87 -14.95 9.20 -12.67
CA ASN A 87 -16.36 9.43 -12.97
C ASN A 87 -17.07 8.13 -13.40
N TYR A 88 -18.31 7.95 -12.96
CA TYR A 88 -19.14 6.86 -13.44
C TYR A 88 -19.80 7.22 -14.78
N ASN A 89 -19.52 6.46 -15.83
CA ASN A 89 -20.14 6.65 -17.14
C ASN A 89 -21.36 5.74 -17.30
N MET A 90 -22.55 6.34 -17.33
CA MET A 90 -23.81 5.61 -17.50
C MET A 90 -23.94 4.90 -18.85
N GLY A 91 -23.23 5.36 -19.89
CA GLY A 91 -23.27 4.77 -21.22
C GLY A 91 -22.48 3.45 -21.32
N THR A 92 -21.35 3.35 -20.63
CA THR A 92 -20.52 2.13 -20.57
C THR A 92 -20.87 1.25 -19.36
N GLY A 93 -21.56 1.81 -18.36
CA GLY A 93 -21.94 1.12 -17.12
C GLY A 93 -20.77 0.91 -16.16
N GLY A 94 -19.67 1.65 -16.33
CA GLY A 94 -18.43 1.51 -15.56
C GLY A 94 -17.87 2.83 -15.07
N TRP A 95 -16.87 2.73 -14.20
CA TRP A 95 -16.05 3.85 -13.77
C TRP A 95 -14.99 4.17 -14.82
N GLU A 96 -14.68 5.44 -15.00
CA GLU A 96 -13.60 5.93 -15.84
C GLU A 96 -12.48 6.44 -14.92
N TRP A 97 -11.23 6.17 -15.29
CA TRP A 97 -10.03 6.68 -14.63
C TRP A 97 -9.69 6.05 -13.28
N ASN A 98 -10.00 4.77 -13.11
CA ASN A 98 -9.37 3.98 -12.04
C ASN A 98 -7.85 3.97 -12.19
N PHE A 99 -7.35 3.89 -13.42
CA PHE A 99 -5.93 3.98 -13.73
C PHE A 99 -5.70 4.96 -14.87
N TYR A 100 -4.70 5.82 -14.71
CA TYR A 100 -4.31 6.80 -15.71
C TYR A 100 -2.82 6.69 -15.98
N ASN A 101 -2.47 6.20 -17.17
CA ASN A 101 -1.10 6.11 -17.62
C ASN A 101 -0.86 7.14 -18.73
N ASP A 102 -0.31 8.30 -18.39
CA ASP A 102 -0.03 9.37 -19.37
C ASP A 102 1.48 9.50 -19.60
N GLN A 103 2.08 8.37 -19.95
CA GLN A 103 3.46 8.22 -20.35
C GLN A 103 3.48 7.30 -21.56
N CYS A 104 4.46 7.43 -22.46
CA CYS A 104 4.52 6.55 -23.64
C CYS A 104 4.92 5.09 -23.32
N GLN A 105 5.21 4.79 -22.05
CA GLN A 105 5.79 3.53 -21.59
C GLN A 105 4.69 2.65 -20.99
N PRO A 106 4.70 1.34 -21.29
CA PRO A 106 3.73 0.43 -20.69
C PRO A 106 4.00 0.24 -19.20
N VAL A 107 2.97 -0.21 -18.49
CA VAL A 107 3.04 -0.52 -17.06
C VAL A 107 2.29 -1.81 -16.74
N GLU A 108 2.82 -2.60 -15.81
CA GLU A 108 2.14 -3.80 -15.32
C GLU A 108 1.22 -3.46 -14.15
N ALA A 109 -0.08 -3.70 -14.33
CA ALA A 109 -1.13 -3.46 -13.34
C ALA A 109 -1.92 -4.75 -13.03
N LYS A 110 -1.21 -5.86 -12.85
CA LYS A 110 -1.77 -7.22 -12.77
C LYS A 110 -2.26 -7.54 -11.35
N HIS A 111 -3.15 -8.51 -11.23
CA HIS A 111 -3.73 -9.00 -9.98
C HIS A 111 -4.44 -7.92 -9.14
N ASN A 112 -4.90 -6.84 -9.76
CA ASN A 112 -5.71 -5.84 -9.07
C ASN A 112 -7.19 -6.22 -9.13
N TYR A 113 -7.95 -5.78 -8.14
CA TYR A 113 -9.40 -5.81 -8.13
C TYR A 113 -9.94 -4.43 -8.51
N TRP A 114 -10.81 -4.39 -9.52
CA TRP A 114 -11.29 -3.15 -10.13
C TRP A 114 -12.72 -2.77 -9.70
N GLY A 115 -13.42 -3.67 -9.02
CA GLY A 115 -14.78 -3.45 -8.54
C GLY A 115 -15.71 -4.61 -8.87
N ALA A 116 -16.84 -4.67 -8.16
CA ALA A 116 -17.77 -5.78 -8.27
C ALA A 116 -18.44 -5.79 -9.65
N GLY A 117 -18.42 -6.93 -10.33
CA GLY A 117 -19.06 -7.10 -11.64
C GLY A 117 -18.30 -6.48 -12.81
N MET A 118 -17.10 -5.94 -12.59
CA MET A 118 -16.27 -5.48 -13.70
C MET A 118 -15.73 -6.67 -14.50
N ASN A 119 -15.77 -6.51 -15.82
CA ASN A 119 -15.18 -7.40 -16.80
C ASN A 119 -14.13 -6.63 -17.61
N ASN A 120 -13.47 -7.34 -18.52
CA ASN A 120 -12.38 -6.83 -19.36
C ASN A 120 -12.74 -5.51 -20.02
N SER A 121 -13.90 -5.40 -20.67
CA SER A 121 -14.31 -4.20 -21.39
C SER A 121 -14.58 -3.02 -20.46
N THR A 122 -15.15 -3.27 -19.27
CA THR A 122 -15.37 -2.21 -18.28
C THR A 122 -14.08 -1.79 -17.57
N ILE A 123 -13.14 -2.73 -17.38
CA ILE A 123 -11.83 -2.43 -16.79
C ILE A 123 -11.00 -1.62 -17.78
N ASP A 124 -10.95 -2.05 -19.03
CA ASP A 124 -10.32 -1.35 -20.15
C ASP A 124 -10.86 0.08 -20.29
N ALA A 125 -12.19 0.26 -20.28
CA ALA A 125 -12.81 1.58 -20.27
C ALA A 125 -12.51 2.43 -19.00
N SER A 126 -12.06 1.80 -17.91
CA SER A 126 -11.66 2.48 -16.67
C SER A 126 -10.20 2.90 -16.65
N ILE A 127 -9.45 2.56 -17.70
CA ILE A 127 -8.02 2.79 -17.86
C ILE A 127 -7.80 3.79 -18.99
N TYR A 128 -6.83 4.69 -18.83
CA TYR A 128 -6.33 5.55 -19.89
C TYR A 128 -4.90 5.14 -20.26
N ASP A 129 -4.70 4.65 -21.49
CA ASP A 129 -3.45 4.05 -21.96
C ASP A 129 -3.20 4.09 -23.50
N ASP A 130 -2.99 2.94 -24.19
CA ASP A 130 -2.39 2.89 -25.55
C ASP A 130 -3.32 3.32 -26.68
N GLU A 131 -4.61 3.09 -26.55
CA GLU A 131 -5.61 3.56 -27.49
C GLU A 131 -5.73 5.10 -27.51
N GLU A 132 -5.20 5.75 -26.47
CA GLU A 132 -5.25 7.20 -26.28
C GLU A 132 -3.89 7.90 -26.54
N GLY A 133 -2.90 7.15 -27.05
CA GLY A 133 -1.57 7.67 -27.40
C GLY A 133 -0.56 7.62 -26.26
N ALA A 134 -0.91 7.00 -25.13
CA ALA A 134 0.03 6.68 -24.07
C ALA A 134 0.54 5.23 -24.18
N GLY A 135 1.26 4.74 -23.18
CA GLY A 135 1.74 3.37 -23.11
C GLY A 135 0.69 2.46 -22.50
N LYS A 136 0.65 1.20 -22.93
CA LYS A 136 -0.35 0.21 -22.51
C LYS A 136 -0.32 -0.11 -21.02
N VAL A 137 -1.49 -0.26 -20.39
CA VAL A 137 -1.60 -0.81 -19.02
C VAL A 137 -1.93 -2.30 -19.11
N GLU A 138 -0.99 -3.14 -18.71
CA GLU A 138 -1.21 -4.58 -18.66
C GLU A 138 -1.94 -4.97 -17.37
N PHE A 139 -3.28 -4.95 -17.40
CA PHE A 139 -4.11 -5.25 -16.22
C PHE A 139 -4.44 -6.74 -16.01
N TYR A 140 -3.95 -7.62 -16.89
CA TYR A 140 -4.28 -9.04 -16.89
C TYR A 140 -3.16 -9.94 -16.33
N PRO A 141 -3.46 -10.91 -15.45
CA PRO A 141 -4.79 -11.23 -14.88
C PRO A 141 -5.30 -10.15 -13.92
N PHE A 142 -6.62 -10.06 -13.73
CA PHE A 142 -7.24 -9.23 -12.69
C PHE A 142 -8.05 -10.11 -11.73
N GLU A 143 -8.31 -9.62 -10.52
CA GLU A 143 -9.04 -10.36 -9.49
C GLU A 143 -10.55 -10.12 -9.60
N THR A 144 -11.35 -11.17 -9.41
CA THR A 144 -12.83 -11.09 -9.47
C THR A 144 -13.47 -10.77 -8.11
N GLU A 145 -12.68 -10.88 -7.05
CA GLU A 145 -13.06 -10.52 -5.68
C GLU A 145 -12.04 -9.53 -5.12
N SER A 146 -12.45 -8.78 -4.10
CA SER A 146 -11.57 -7.84 -3.42
C SER A 146 -10.29 -8.52 -2.94
N VAL A 147 -9.15 -7.92 -3.26
CA VAL A 147 -7.85 -8.44 -2.84
C VAL A 147 -7.78 -8.38 -1.32
N GLN A 148 -7.76 -9.55 -0.70
CA GLN A 148 -7.57 -9.71 0.73
C GLN A 148 -6.09 -9.64 1.03
N CYS A 149 -5.62 -8.44 1.30
CA CYS A 149 -4.27 -8.26 1.79
C CYS A 149 -4.29 -8.50 3.29
N PRO A 150 -3.64 -9.56 3.80
CA PRO A 150 -3.50 -9.68 5.23
C PRO A 150 -2.84 -8.39 5.71
N LEU A 151 -3.48 -7.72 6.68
CA LEU A 151 -2.77 -6.77 7.52
C LEU A 151 -1.44 -7.42 7.83
N THR A 152 -0.34 -6.69 7.60
CA THR A 152 1.03 -7.06 8.05
C THR A 152 0.92 -8.08 9.17
N PRO A 153 1.40 -9.34 9.02
CA PRO A 153 1.08 -10.41 9.94
C PRO A 153 1.19 -9.82 11.32
N GLU A 154 0.04 -9.75 12.03
CA GLU A 154 -0.01 -9.26 13.40
C GLU A 154 1.23 -9.84 14.04
N LEU A 155 2.21 -8.99 14.41
CA LEU A 155 3.53 -9.45 14.85
C LEU A 155 3.22 -10.58 15.80
N PRO A 156 3.63 -11.84 15.50
CA PRO A 156 2.97 -13.01 16.06
C PRO A 156 2.80 -12.77 17.54
N ALA A 157 1.55 -12.76 18.00
CA ALA A 157 1.19 -12.32 19.34
C ALA A 157 2.24 -12.84 20.31
N PHE A 158 2.81 -11.93 21.10
CA PHE A 158 3.87 -12.26 22.02
C PHE A 158 3.53 -13.56 22.73
N ASN A 159 4.45 -14.51 22.69
CA ASN A 159 4.32 -15.76 23.42
C ASN A 159 5.40 -15.84 24.49
N THR A 160 5.36 -16.86 25.34
CA THR A 160 6.32 -17.02 26.43
C THR A 160 7.77 -17.12 25.95
N THR A 161 8.01 -17.55 24.70
CA THR A 161 9.35 -17.56 24.09
C THR A 161 9.90 -16.15 23.90
N ASP A 162 9.06 -15.17 23.59
CA ASP A 162 9.50 -13.78 23.42
C ASP A 162 9.99 -13.15 24.73
N ALA A 163 9.40 -13.54 25.86
CA ALA A 163 9.89 -13.13 27.18
C ALA A 163 11.29 -13.72 27.45
N VAL A 164 11.55 -14.96 27.01
CA VAL A 164 12.88 -15.58 27.11
C VAL A 164 13.88 -14.84 26.21
N ILE A 165 13.51 -14.47 24.99
CA ILE A 165 14.36 -13.70 24.08
C ILE A 165 14.70 -12.33 24.70
N ALA A 166 13.71 -11.63 25.28
CA ALA A 166 13.94 -10.37 25.98
C ALA A 166 14.90 -10.52 27.17
N LEU A 167 14.80 -11.61 27.95
CA LEU A 167 15.77 -11.93 29.01
C LEU A 167 17.17 -12.18 28.47
N GLU A 168 17.31 -12.91 27.34
CA GLU A 168 18.61 -13.15 26.71
C GLU A 168 19.25 -11.85 26.20
N ILE A 169 18.46 -10.91 25.67
CA ILE A 169 18.95 -9.58 25.30
C ILE A 169 19.35 -8.78 26.56
N ALA A 170 18.54 -8.82 27.62
CA ALA A 170 18.79 -8.10 28.87
C ALA A 170 20.10 -8.49 29.57
N VAL A 171 20.51 -9.75 29.44
CA VAL A 171 21.80 -10.25 29.97
C VAL A 171 22.96 -10.12 28.98
N GLY A 172 22.71 -9.55 27.78
CA GLY A 172 23.72 -9.36 26.75
C GLY A 172 24.10 -10.63 25.98
N SER A 173 23.34 -11.72 26.13
CA SER A 173 23.51 -12.95 25.35
C SER A 173 23.02 -12.80 23.90
N ARG A 174 22.24 -11.74 23.62
CA ARG A 174 21.78 -11.35 22.27
C ARG A 174 21.93 -9.85 22.05
N PRO A 175 22.11 -9.41 20.79
CA PRO A 175 22.09 -7.99 20.46
C PRO A 175 20.72 -7.36 20.70
N PHE A 176 20.71 -6.05 20.97
CA PHE A 176 19.48 -5.27 21.08
C PHE A 176 18.63 -5.39 19.81
N ALA A 177 17.31 -5.54 20.01
CA ALA A 177 16.34 -5.53 18.93
C ALA A 177 15.07 -4.79 19.39
N PRO A 178 14.62 -3.73 18.66
CA PRO A 178 13.52 -2.85 19.08
C PRO A 178 12.20 -3.57 19.36
N ARG A 179 11.96 -4.71 18.73
CA ARG A 179 10.74 -5.52 18.92
C ARG A 179 10.52 -5.94 20.38
N TRP A 180 11.58 -6.13 21.16
CA TRP A 180 11.50 -6.58 22.55
C TRP A 180 11.69 -5.44 23.56
N ASP A 181 11.74 -4.18 23.11
CA ASP A 181 11.68 -2.98 23.97
C ASP A 181 10.22 -2.51 24.04
N VAL A 182 9.43 -3.26 24.81
CA VAL A 182 7.98 -3.00 24.94
C VAL A 182 7.68 -1.90 25.96
N SER A 183 8.68 -1.49 26.75
CA SER A 183 8.60 -0.34 27.64
C SER A 183 8.89 0.99 26.95
N GLY A 184 9.54 0.97 25.78
CA GLY A 184 9.86 2.14 24.96
C GLY A 184 11.02 2.97 25.49
N ASP A 185 11.87 2.40 26.35
CA ASP A 185 12.95 3.11 27.05
C ASP A 185 14.30 3.05 26.29
N LYS A 186 14.31 2.46 25.09
CA LYS A 186 15.48 2.21 24.23
C LYS A 186 16.44 1.18 24.81
N ARG A 187 15.97 0.32 25.70
CA ARG A 187 16.70 -0.82 26.26
C ARG A 187 15.77 -2.02 26.30
N VAL A 188 16.34 -3.21 26.23
CA VAL A 188 15.60 -4.44 26.52
C VAL A 188 16.11 -4.96 27.85
N THR A 189 15.22 -5.03 28.82
CA THR A 189 15.51 -5.37 30.21
C THR A 189 14.57 -6.49 30.69
N SER A 190 14.75 -6.91 31.94
CA SER A 190 13.80 -7.82 32.58
C SER A 190 12.39 -7.20 32.72
N LEU A 191 12.26 -5.87 32.67
CA LEU A 191 10.96 -5.20 32.67
C LEU A 191 10.19 -5.50 31.39
N ASP A 192 10.85 -5.42 30.23
CA ASP A 192 10.24 -5.74 28.94
C ASP A 192 9.83 -7.21 28.86
N ALA A 193 10.67 -8.11 29.37
CA ALA A 193 10.32 -9.53 29.49
C ALA A 193 9.09 -9.77 30.37
N LEU A 194 8.96 -9.03 31.48
CA LEU A 194 7.81 -9.11 32.37
C LEU A 194 6.54 -8.58 31.69
N MET A 195 6.64 -7.44 31.00
CA MET A 195 5.52 -6.86 30.26
C MET A 195 5.03 -7.80 29.16
N ILE A 196 5.95 -8.41 28.40
CA ILE A 196 5.64 -9.47 27.43
C ILE A 196 4.88 -10.62 28.10
N LEU A 197 5.37 -11.13 29.24
CA LEU A 197 4.72 -12.25 29.95
C LEU A 197 3.33 -11.87 30.48
N GLN A 198 3.15 -10.66 30.99
CA GLN A 198 1.86 -10.16 31.45
C GLN A 198 0.87 -9.96 30.30
N ALA A 199 1.35 -9.51 29.13
CA ALA A 199 0.54 -9.40 27.93
C ALA A 199 0.08 -10.77 27.41
N VAL A 200 0.98 -11.76 27.40
CA VAL A 200 0.63 -13.17 27.06
C VAL A 200 -0.45 -13.71 28.00
N ALA A 201 -0.41 -13.33 29.28
CA ALA A 201 -1.40 -13.73 30.28
C ALA A 201 -2.71 -12.93 30.21
N GLY A 202 -2.85 -12.00 29.26
CA GLY A 202 -4.03 -11.13 29.13
C GLY A 202 -4.19 -10.13 30.29
N SER A 203 -3.12 -9.87 31.03
CA SER A 203 -3.15 -8.98 32.20
C SER A 203 -2.91 -7.51 31.83
N ILE A 204 -2.23 -7.26 30.71
CA ILE A 204 -1.98 -5.92 30.15
C ILE A 204 -2.02 -5.98 28.62
N GLU A 205 -2.20 -4.84 27.97
CA GLU A 205 -1.99 -4.68 26.53
C GLU A 205 -0.65 -3.95 26.31
N ILE A 206 0.15 -4.43 25.37
CA ILE A 206 1.41 -3.80 24.93
C ILE A 206 1.30 -3.58 23.42
N GLY A 207 1.59 -2.36 22.97
CA GLY A 207 1.45 -1.90 21.58
C GLY A 207 2.76 -1.44 20.98
#